data_AF-A0A5J4Q3A0-F1
#
_entry.id   AF-A0A5J4Q3A0-F1
#
_cell.length_a   1.000
_cell.length_b   1.000
_cell.length_c   1.000
_cell.angle_alpha   90.00
_cell.angle_beta   90.00
_cell.angle_gamma   90.00
#
_symmetry.space_group_name_H-M   'P 1'
#
loop_
_entity.id
_entity.type
_entity.pdbx_description
1 polymer ?
#
loop_
_entity_poly.entity_id
_entity_poly.type
_entity_poly.pdbx_seq_one_letter_code
_entity_poly.pdbx_strand_id
1 'polypeptide(L)'
;MFTGFAYKEIQTGDFSRIQPFLAHIKNVLAGKVDTEINYEYIINWFASIFQQVKLKIGTMMNFIGQQGCGKSFAIETIYELLGIFALKNVDELTKIFGKFNALASTAIL
;
A
#
# COMPACT_ATOMS: atom_id res chain seq x y z
N MET A 1 5.20 -8.66 16.42
CA MET A 1 6.27 -9.57 15.95
C MET A 1 5.86 -10.08 14.60
N PHE A 2 6.60 -9.69 13.57
CA PHE A 2 6.36 -10.11 12.19
C PHE A 2 6.59 -11.62 12.01
N THR A 3 5.61 -12.32 11.43
CA THR A 3 5.62 -13.77 11.21
C THR A 3 5.70 -14.16 9.73
N GLY A 4 5.92 -13.20 8.83
CA GLY A 4 5.92 -13.40 7.38
C GLY A 4 4.66 -12.85 6.69
N PHE A 5 4.74 -12.62 5.38
CA PHE A 5 3.61 -12.15 4.56
C PHE A 5 2.64 -13.28 4.20
N ALA A 6 1.44 -12.91 3.72
CA ALA A 6 0.40 -13.85 3.32
C ALA A 6 0.78 -14.73 2.12
N TYR A 7 1.70 -14.26 1.29
CA TYR A 7 2.17 -14.95 0.08
C TYR A 7 3.66 -15.24 0.17
N LYS A 8 4.08 -16.34 -0.48
CA LYS A 8 5.50 -16.64 -0.69
C LYS A 8 6.03 -15.78 -1.83
N GLU A 9 7.27 -15.31 -1.67
CA GLU A 9 7.98 -14.60 -2.72
C GLU A 9 8.18 -15.52 -3.94
N ILE A 10 7.99 -14.95 -5.13
CA ILE A 10 8.23 -15.63 -6.39
C ILE A 10 9.62 -15.23 -6.88
N GLN A 11 10.56 -16.18 -6.91
CA GLN A 11 11.87 -15.99 -7.50
C GLN A 11 11.75 -16.07 -9.03
N THR A 12 11.91 -14.94 -9.72
CA THR A 12 11.77 -14.85 -11.18
C THR A 12 12.72 -13.80 -11.76
N GLY A 13 13.28 -14.08 -12.93
CA GLY A 13 13.98 -13.08 -13.75
C GLY A 13 13.05 -12.37 -14.75
N ASP A 14 11.83 -12.88 -14.93
CA ASP A 14 10.81 -12.28 -15.79
C ASP A 14 9.80 -11.49 -14.96
N PHE A 15 9.83 -10.17 -15.15
CA PHE A 15 8.94 -9.21 -14.51
C PHE A 15 7.86 -8.68 -15.47
N SER A 16 7.69 -9.27 -16.65
CA SER A 16 6.66 -8.87 -17.62
C SER A 16 5.24 -8.95 -17.02
N ARG A 17 4.99 -9.98 -16.20
CA ARG A 17 3.69 -10.25 -15.58
C ARG A 17 3.23 -9.16 -14.61
N ILE A 18 4.15 -8.44 -13.96
CA ILE A 18 3.80 -7.37 -13.03
C ILE A 18 3.70 -6.00 -13.72
N GLN A 19 4.20 -5.86 -14.96
CA GLN A 19 4.19 -4.59 -15.68
C GLN A 19 2.81 -3.94 -15.80
N PRO A 20 1.70 -4.67 -16.07
CA PRO A 20 0.38 -4.04 -16.10
C PRO A 20 -0.01 -3.37 -14.78
N PHE A 21 0.38 -3.97 -13.64
CA PHE A 21 0.12 -3.40 -12.32
C PHE A 21 1.00 -2.18 -12.06
N LEU A 22 2.29 -2.25 -12.41
CA LEU A 22 3.21 -1.10 -12.30
C LEU A 22 2.77 0.07 -13.18
N ALA A 23 2.34 -0.22 -14.41
CA ALA A 23 1.78 0.77 -15.32
C ALA A 23 0.48 1.39 -14.76
N HIS A 24 -0.36 0.59 -14.09
CA HIS A 24 -1.54 1.12 -13.39
C HIS A 24 -1.16 2.10 -12.29
N ILE A 25 -0.18 1.76 -11.43
CA ILE A 25 0.32 2.69 -10.39
C ILE A 25 0.80 3.99 -11.02
N LYS A 26 1.62 3.92 -12.08
CA LYS A 26 2.13 5.10 -12.78
C LYS A 26 1.00 5.95 -13.38
N ASN A 27 0.10 5.34 -14.12
CA ASN A 27 -0.91 6.08 -14.89
C ASN A 27 -2.07 6.58 -14.02
N VAL A 28 -2.32 5.96 -12.87
CA VAL A 28 -3.47 6.27 -12.01
C VAL A 28 -3.07 7.00 -10.73
N LEU A 29 -2.03 6.54 -10.04
CA LEU A 29 -1.65 7.08 -8.72
C LEU A 29 -0.63 8.21 -8.81
N ALA A 30 0.30 8.16 -9.76
CA ALA A 30 1.36 9.17 -9.87
C ALA A 30 0.89 10.52 -10.44
N GLY A 31 -0.37 10.59 -10.89
CA GLY A 31 -0.96 11.81 -11.44
C GLY A 31 -0.34 12.23 -12.78
N LYS A 32 -0.73 13.42 -13.26
CA LYS A 32 -0.29 13.95 -14.56
C LYS A 32 0.89 14.93 -14.47
N VAL A 33 1.14 15.47 -13.28
CA VAL A 33 2.25 16.40 -13.01
C VAL A 33 3.33 15.61 -12.30
N ASP A 34 4.58 15.75 -12.74
CA ASP A 34 5.75 15.06 -12.18
C ASP A 34 5.58 13.54 -12.08
N THR A 35 4.88 12.93 -13.05
CA THR A 35 4.48 11.51 -13.06
C THR A 35 5.63 10.56 -12.75
N GLU A 36 6.83 10.77 -13.32
CA GLU A 36 7.98 9.89 -13.08
C GLU A 36 8.48 9.99 -11.62
N ILE A 37 8.60 11.21 -11.09
CA ILE A 37 9.06 11.47 -9.72
C ILE A 37 8.06 10.89 -8.72
N ASN A 38 6.78 11.14 -8.94
CA ASN A 38 5.71 10.60 -8.09
C ASN A 38 5.66 9.08 -8.15
N TYR A 39 5.79 8.49 -9.34
CA TYR A 39 5.80 7.05 -9.52
C TYR A 39 6.97 6.40 -8.77
N GLU A 40 8.18 6.94 -8.93
CA GLU A 40 9.36 6.46 -8.22
C GLU A 40 9.16 6.56 -6.70
N TYR A 41 8.66 7.68 -6.20
CA TYR A 41 8.36 7.85 -4.77
C TYR A 41 7.35 6.81 -4.27
N ILE A 42 6.24 6.61 -4.99
CA ILE A 42 5.19 5.65 -4.61
C ILE A 42 5.76 4.23 -4.53
N ILE A 43 6.54 3.80 -5.53
CA ILE A 43 7.14 2.47 -5.55
C ILE A 43 8.14 2.31 -4.40
N ASN A 44 9.02 3.28 -4.19
CA ASN A 44 10.00 3.24 -3.11
C ASN A 44 9.34 3.24 -1.72
N TRP A 45 8.26 4.02 -1.56
CA TRP A 45 7.50 4.06 -0.31
C TRP A 45 6.87 2.70 0.00
N PHE A 46 6.20 2.07 -0.96
CA PHE A 46 5.66 0.73 -0.74
C PHE A 46 6.76 -0.32 -0.54
N ALA A 47 7.84 -0.27 -1.32
CA ALA A 47 8.99 -1.16 -1.14
C ALA A 47 9.57 -1.07 0.28
N SER A 48 9.64 0.14 0.85
CA SER A 48 10.11 0.34 2.23
C SER A 48 9.23 -0.35 3.27
N ILE A 49 7.91 -0.43 3.07
CA ILE A 49 7.01 -1.20 3.97
C ILE A 49 7.40 -2.68 3.96
N PHE A 50 7.56 -3.26 2.77
CA PHE A 50 7.84 -4.69 2.64
C PHE A 50 9.25 -5.05 3.11
N GLN A 51 10.23 -4.18 2.88
CA GLN A 51 11.64 -4.41 3.23
C GLN A 51 11.95 -4.07 4.69
N GLN A 52 11.23 -3.11 5.29
CA GLN A 52 11.49 -2.58 6.63
C GLN A 52 10.25 -2.71 7.54
N VAL A 53 9.67 -3.91 7.61
CA VAL A 53 8.43 -4.20 8.35
C VAL A 53 8.38 -3.78 9.83
N LYS A 54 9.55 -3.54 10.46
CA LYS A 54 9.67 -3.09 11.85
C LYS A 54 9.75 -1.56 11.99
N LEU A 55 9.94 -0.84 10.89
CA LEU A 55 10.09 0.60 10.89
C LEU A 55 8.73 1.26 10.69
N LYS A 56 8.38 2.18 11.59
CA LYS A 56 7.22 3.03 11.40
C LYS A 56 7.56 4.14 10.41
N ILE A 57 7.01 4.05 9.21
CA ILE A 57 7.15 5.11 8.20
C ILE A 57 6.39 6.34 8.69
N GLY A 58 7.08 7.47 8.78
CA GLY A 58 6.55 8.74 9.32
C GLY A 58 5.70 9.55 8.34
N THR A 59 5.44 9.02 7.14
CA THR A 59 4.69 9.66 6.07
C THR A 59 3.50 8.81 5.65
N MET A 60 2.46 9.46 5.13
CA MET A 60 1.26 8.82 4.59
C MET A 60 0.97 9.39 3.20
N MET A 61 0.68 8.53 2.22
CA MET A 61 0.27 8.97 0.89
C MET A 61 -1.23 9.20 0.83
N ASN A 62 -1.65 10.29 0.18
CA ASN A 62 -3.05 10.60 -0.09
C ASN A 62 -3.28 10.70 -1.60
N PHE A 63 -4.16 9.84 -2.14
CA PHE A 63 -4.47 9.79 -3.56
C PHE A 63 -5.84 10.42 -3.83
N ILE A 64 -5.85 11.59 -4.47
CA ILE A 64 -7.07 12.34 -4.77
C ILE A 64 -7.36 12.27 -6.28
N GLY A 65 -8.58 11.88 -6.64
CA GLY A 65 -9.02 11.83 -8.03
C GLY A 65 -10.49 11.40 -8.13
N GLN A 66 -11.05 11.43 -9.34
CA GLN A 66 -12.46 11.06 -9.57
C GLN A 66 -12.78 9.63 -9.09
N GLN A 67 -14.03 9.40 -8.69
CA GLN A 67 -14.51 8.06 -8.36
C GLN A 67 -14.40 7.15 -9.60
N GLY A 68 -14.10 5.87 -9.39
CA GLY A 68 -13.97 4.90 -10.48
C GLY A 68 -12.66 4.98 -11.26
N CYS A 69 -11.72 5.87 -10.91
CA CYS A 69 -10.45 5.97 -11.64
C CYS A 69 -9.42 4.89 -11.26
N GLY A 70 -9.76 3.92 -10.41
CA GLY A 70 -8.89 2.78 -10.10
C GLY A 70 -7.94 2.95 -8.91
N LYS A 71 -8.11 3.99 -8.07
CA LYS A 71 -7.29 4.19 -6.85
C LYS A 71 -7.42 3.00 -5.88
N SER A 72 -8.66 2.62 -5.56
CA SER A 72 -8.92 1.54 -4.59
C SER A 72 -8.33 0.21 -5.05
N PHE A 73 -8.41 -0.11 -6.34
CA PHE A 73 -7.83 -1.35 -6.89
C PHE A 73 -6.34 -1.50 -6.55
N ALA A 74 -5.54 -0.45 -6.73
CA ALA A 74 -4.11 -0.49 -6.43
C ALA A 74 -3.85 -0.70 -4.93
N ILE A 75 -4.58 0.02 -4.08
CA ILE A 75 -4.44 -0.07 -2.61
C ILE A 75 -4.92 -1.42 -2.08
N GLU A 76 -6.04 -1.94 -2.58
CA GLU A 76 -6.59 -3.24 -2.21
C GLU A 76 -5.67 -4.39 -2.62
N THR A 77 -5.04 -4.31 -3.79
CA THR A 77 -4.04 -5.29 -4.23
C THR A 77 -2.83 -5.32 -3.29
N ILE A 78 -2.31 -4.15 -2.88
CA ILE A 78 -1.18 -4.07 -1.94
C ILE A 78 -1.59 -4.51 -0.53
N TYR A 79 -2.82 -4.17 -0.12
CA TYR A 79 -3.41 -4.62 1.13
C TYR A 79 -3.45 -6.15 1.21
N GLU A 80 -3.85 -6.84 0.13
CA GLU A 80 -3.87 -8.30 0.10
C GLU A 80 -2.48 -8.89 0.33
N LEU A 81 -1.43 -8.29 -0.23
CA LEU A 81 -0.04 -8.73 0.00
C LEU A 81 0.39 -8.57 1.47
N LEU A 82 -0.02 -7.49 2.13
CA LEU A 82 0.27 -7.24 3.54
C LEU A 82 -0.59 -8.11 4.48
N GLY A 83 -1.78 -8.52 4.04
CA GLY A 83 -2.69 -9.38 4.79
C GLY A 83 -3.05 -8.78 6.14
N ILE A 84 -2.80 -9.54 7.21
CA ILE A 84 -3.16 -9.18 8.60
C ILE A 84 -2.43 -7.93 9.13
N PHE A 85 -1.37 -7.48 8.45
CA PHE A 85 -0.59 -6.30 8.86
C PHE A 85 -1.16 -4.99 8.32
N ALA A 86 -2.23 -5.04 7.51
CA ALA A 86 -2.93 -3.88 7.00
C ALA A 86 -4.39 -3.87 7.47
N LEU A 87 -4.96 -2.68 7.58
CA LEU A 87 -6.39 -2.50 7.88
C LEU A 87 -7.11 -2.11 6.60
N LYS A 88 -8.14 -2.88 6.23
CA LYS A 88 -8.98 -2.55 5.08
C LYS A 88 -9.81 -1.31 5.38
N ASN A 89 -10.01 -0.48 4.35
CA ASN A 89 -10.91 0.68 4.27
C ASN A 89 -11.68 0.97 5.57
N VAL A 90 -11.20 1.96 6.31
CA VAL A 90 -11.86 2.39 7.53
C VAL A 90 -12.89 3.45 7.15
N ASP A 91 -14.06 2.98 6.71
CA ASP A 91 -15.17 3.85 6.29
C ASP A 91 -15.84 4.58 7.49
N GLU A 92 -15.48 4.21 8.71
CA GLU A 92 -16.02 4.75 9.96
C GLU A 92 -14.90 5.33 10.83
N LEU A 93 -14.83 6.67 10.91
CA LEU A 93 -13.92 7.39 11.81
C LEU A 93 -14.01 6.91 13.27
N THR A 94 -15.17 6.41 13.69
CA THR A 94 -15.40 5.81 15.02
C THR A 94 -14.56 4.58 15.32
N LYS A 95 -14.05 3.88 14.29
CA LYS A 95 -13.10 2.76 14.46
C LYS A 95 -11.68 3.25 14.75
N ILE A 96 -11.33 4.46 14.32
CA ILE A 96 -10.03 5.11 14.56
C ILE A 96 -10.02 5.85 15.91
N PHE A 97 -11.14 6.49 16.26
CA PHE A 97 -11.26 7.33 17.47
C PHE A 97 -12.10 6.70 18.60
N GLY A 98 -12.43 5.42 18.50
CA GLY A 98 -13.16 4.70 19.54
C GLY A 98 -12.36 4.56 20.84
N LYS A 99 -13.03 4.30 21.96
CA LYS A 99 -12.40 4.14 23.30
C LYS A 99 -11.32 3.05 23.38
N PHE A 100 -11.20 2.18 22.38
CA PHE A 100 -10.21 1.12 22.29
C PHE A 100 -9.43 1.24 20.97
N ASN A 101 -8.17 1.68 21.05
CA ASN A 101 -7.24 1.74 19.92
C ASN A 101 -6.71 0.35 19.49
N ALA A 102 -7.54 -0.69 19.53
CA ALA A 102 -7.13 -2.05 19.20
C ALA A 102 -6.58 -2.16 17.77
N LEU A 103 -7.12 -1.34 16.85
CA LEU A 103 -6.64 -1.25 15.46
C LEU A 103 -5.19 -0.73 15.34
N ALA A 104 -4.77 0.19 16.23
CA ALA A 104 -3.39 0.68 16.25
C ALA A 104 -2.41 -0.29 16.93
N SER A 105 -2.92 -1.17 17.80
CA SER A 105 -2.10 -2.09 18.60
C SER A 105 -1.60 -3.31 17.81
N THR A 106 -2.31 -3.74 16.76
CA THR A 106 -1.94 -4.94 15.99
C THR A 106 -1.09 -4.61 14.76
N ALA A 107 -1.22 -3.39 14.21
CA ALA A 107 -0.52 -2.94 13.01
C ALA A 107 0.87 -2.33 13.29
N ILE A 108 1.28 -2.20 14.56
CA ILE A 108 2.57 -1.60 14.94
C ILE A 108 3.27 -2.51 15.95
N LEU A 109 4.05 -3.49 15.46
CA LEU A 109 5.05 -4.22 16.26
C LEU A 109 6.08 -5.00 15.41
#